data_AF-A0A2T1G5Q8-F1
#
_entry.id   AF-A0A2T1G5Q8-F1
#
_cell.length_a   1.000
_cell.length_b   1.000
_cell.length_c   1.000
_cell.angle_alpha   90.00
_cell.angle_beta   90.00
_cell.angle_gamma   90.00
#
_symmetry.space_group_name_H-M   'P 1'
#
loop_
_entity.id
_entity.type
_entity.pdbx_description
1 polymer ?
#
loop_
_entity_poly.entity_id
_entity_poly.type
_entity_poly.pdbx_seq_one_letter_code
_entity_poly.pdbx_strand_id
1 'polypeptide(L)' 'WNGCQQSADFIAIFQVACQARSIPILEITLPKLQQVRSRLQAYSQQWEKLAIGATLEVKFMTSDRFN' A
#
# COMPACT_ATOMS: atom_id res chain seq x y z
N TRP A 1 8.68 -3.39 19.09
CA TRP A 1 7.89 -3.19 17.86
C TRP A 1 6.60 -3.95 18.07
N ASN A 2 5.51 -3.22 18.31
CA ASN A 2 4.25 -3.78 18.79
C ASN A 2 3.27 -3.48 17.64
N GLY A 3 3.31 -4.34 16.62
CA GLY A 3 2.84 -4.08 15.25
C GLY A 3 1.33 -3.88 15.04
N CYS A 4 0.60 -3.32 16.00
CA CYS A 4 -0.82 -3.03 15.85
C CYS A 4 -1.33 -1.90 16.77
N GLN A 5 -0.48 -0.96 17.20
CA GLN A 5 -1.03 0.31 17.69
C GLN A 5 -1.43 1.13 16.46
N GLN A 6 -2.73 1.37 16.30
CA GLN A 6 -3.25 2.40 15.40
C GLN A 6 -2.57 3.70 15.79
N SER A 7 -1.50 4.07 15.08
CA SER A 7 -0.95 5.41 15.19
C SER A 7 -2.04 6.34 14.66
N ALA A 8 -2.79 6.95 15.58
CA ALA A 8 -3.82 7.95 15.27
C ALA A 8 -3.29 9.03 14.31
N ASP A 9 -1.97 9.19 14.23
CA ASP A 9 -1.30 10.24 13.48
C ASP A 9 -0.64 9.81 12.16
N PHE A 10 -0.74 8.56 11.69
CA PHE A 10 -0.05 8.20 10.43
C PHE A 10 -0.54 9.03 9.24
N ILE A 11 -1.85 9.26 9.15
CA ILE A 11 -2.45 10.08 8.10
C ILE A 11 -1.99 11.53 8.23
N ALA A 12 -1.95 12.07 9.46
CA ALA A 12 -1.48 13.42 9.70
C ALA A 12 0.00 13.58 9.34
N ILE A 13 0.86 12.64 9.75
CA ILE A 13 2.29 12.60 9.40
C ILE A 13 2.46 12.49 7.89
N PHE A 14 1.67 11.66 7.22
CA PHE A 14 1.67 11.52 5.76
C PHE A 14 1.32 12.84 5.07
N GLN A 15 0.26 13.52 5.51
CA GLN A 15 -0.17 14.81 4.96
C GLN A 15 0.91 15.88 5.13
N VAL A 16 1.52 15.98 6.33
CA VAL A 16 2.63 16.90 6.60
C VAL A 16 3.82 16.58 5.70
N ALA A 17 4.18 15.31 5.53
CA ALA A 17 5.28 14.89 4.67
C ALA A 17 5.02 15.19 3.18
N CYS A 18 3.79 15.02 2.71
CA CYS A 18 3.37 15.38 1.35
C CYS A 18 3.49 16.89 1.13
N GLN A 19 2.98 17.70 2.06
CA GLN A 19 3.08 19.16 1.99
C GLN A 19 4.54 19.63 1.99
N ALA A 20 5.36 19.10 2.89
CA ALA A 20 6.78 19.46 3.01
C ALA A 20 7.59 19.14 1.74
N ARG A 21 7.16 18.15 0.94
CA ARG A 21 7.82 17.74 -0.31
C ARG A 21 7.12 18.24 -1.57
N SER A 22 6.05 19.02 -1.42
CA SER A 22 5.19 19.48 -2.53
C SER A 22 4.69 18.32 -3.42
N ILE A 23 4.36 17.19 -2.79
CA ILE A 23 3.82 16.00 -3.45
C ILE A 23 2.30 15.99 -3.29
N PRO A 24 1.52 15.63 -4.33
CA PRO A 24 0.08 15.49 -4.22
C PRO A 24 -0.29 14.49 -3.11
N ILE A 25 -1.24 14.88 -2.27
CA ILE A 25 -1.79 14.01 -1.25
C ILE A 25 -2.62 12.94 -1.96
N LEU A 26 -2.24 11.67 -1.79
CA LEU A 26 -3.04 10.55 -2.27
C LEU A 26 -4.36 10.51 -1.51
N GLU A 27 -5.45 10.63 -2.25
CA GLU A 27 -6.79 10.45 -1.69
C GLU A 27 -7.00 8.96 -1.32
N ILE A 28 -7.14 8.70 -0.03
CA ILE A 28 -7.39 7.35 0.52
C ILE A 28 -8.90 7.14 0.57
N THR A 29 -9.44 6.53 -0.48
CA THR A 29 -10.87 6.18 -0.56
C THR A 29 -11.09 4.71 -0.21
N LEU A 30 -12.30 4.36 0.27
CA LEU A 30 -12.65 2.97 0.57
C LEU A 30 -12.48 2.02 -0.64
N PRO A 31 -12.89 2.39 -1.87
CA PRO A 31 -12.64 1.55 -3.05
C PRO A 31 -11.14 1.30 -3.32
N LYS A 32 -10.30 2.34 -3.18
CA LYS A 32 -8.83 2.19 -3.35
C LYS A 32 -8.24 1.28 -2.28
N LEU A 33 -8.70 1.38 -1.03
CA LEU A 33 -8.29 0.49 0.05
C LEU A 33 -8.69 -0.96 -0.21
N GLN A 34 -9.91 -1.20 -0.69
CA GLN A 34 -10.38 -2.53 -1.05
C GLN A 34 -9.53 -3.13 -2.18
N GLN A 35 -9.21 -2.34 -3.21
CA GLN A 35 -8.34 -2.77 -4.30
C GLN A 35 -6.95 -3.19 -3.82
N VAL A 36 -6.32 -2.41 -2.94
CA VAL A 36 -5.02 -2.75 -2.35
C VAL A 36 -5.12 -4.05 -1.54
N ARG A 37 -6.16 -4.20 -0.70
CA ARG A 37 -6.37 -5.43 0.08
C ARG A 37 -6.53 -6.66 -0.80
N SER A 38 -7.33 -6.57 -1.87
CA SER A 38 -7.51 -7.68 -2.81
C SER A 38 -6.22 -8.07 -3.52
N ARG A 39 -5.39 -7.09 -3.91
CA ARG A 39 -4.07 -7.35 -4.52
C ARG A 39 -3.14 -8.05 -3.53
N LEU A 40 -3.06 -7.56 -2.29
CA LEU A 40 -2.26 -8.19 -1.24
C LEU A 40 -2.69 -9.63 -0.99
N GLN A 41 -4.00 -9.88 -0.89
CA GLN A 41 -4.53 -11.22 -0.72
C GLN A 41 -4.14 -12.15 -1.87
N ALA A 42 -4.20 -11.68 -3.12
CA ALA A 42 -3.77 -12.46 -4.28
C ALA A 42 -2.27 -12.79 -4.22
N TYR A 43 -1.42 -11.84 -3.85
CA TYR A 43 0.02 -12.09 -3.71
C TYR A 43 0.33 -13.03 -2.56
N SER A 44 -0.36 -12.92 -1.41
CA SER A 44 -0.21 -13.87 -0.30
C SER A 44 -0.55 -15.30 -0.74
N GLN A 45 -1.63 -15.48 -1.48
CA GLN A 45 -2.01 -16.79 -2.01
C GLN A 45 -1.00 -17.34 -3.04
N GLN A 46 -0.36 -16.47 -3.82
CA GLN A 46 0.71 -16.87 -4.73
C GLN A 46 1.98 -17.24 -3.97
N TRP A 47 2.31 -16.49 -2.92
CA TRP A 47 3.45 -16.76 -2.05
C TRP A 47 3.33 -18.12 -1.36
N GLU A 48 2.15 -18.45 -0.83
CA GLU A 48 1.88 -19.75 -0.19
C GLU A 48 2.08 -20.94 -1.13
N LYS A 49 1.95 -20.74 -2.45
CA LYS A 49 2.12 -21.76 -3.48
C LYS A 49 3.53 -21.77 -4.07
N LEU A 50 4.39 -20.84 -3.65
CA LEU A 50 5.72 -20.69 -4.20
C LEU A 50 6.63 -21.81 -3.68
N ALA A 51 7.35 -22.47 -4.58
CA ALA A 51 8.32 -23.49 -4.19
C ALA A 51 9.48 -22.87 -3.39
N ILE A 52 10.09 -23.66 -2.50
CA ILE A 52 11.28 -23.23 -1.75
C ILE A 52 12.39 -22.85 -2.74
N GLY A 53 12.94 -21.65 -2.59
CA GLY A 53 13.99 -21.10 -3.46
C GLY A 53 13.48 -20.39 -4.72
N ALA A 54 12.18 -20.40 -4.99
CA ALA A 54 11.60 -19.57 -6.04
C ALA A 54 11.33 -18.15 -5.53
N THR A 55 11.22 -17.20 -6.47
CA THR A 55 11.03 -15.77 -6.18
C THR A 55 9.68 -15.31 -6.72
N LEU A 56 8.94 -14.53 -5.91
CA LEU A 56 7.72 -13.85 -6.33
C LEU A 56 8.01 -12.36 -6.50
N GLU A 57 7.87 -11.85 -7.73
CA GLU A 57 7.92 -10.40 -7.99
C GLU A 57 6.54 -9.77 -7.80
N VAL A 58 6.46 -8.79 -6.91
CA VAL A 58 5.24 -8.02 -6.65
C VAL A 58 5.36 -6.65 -7.31
N LYS A 59 4.50 -6.36 -8.30
CA LYS A 59 4.50 -5.08 -9.03
C LYS A 59 3.27 -4.26 -8.67
N PHE A 60 3.48 -3.17 -7.94
CA PHE A 60 2.45 -2.16 -7.71
C PHE A 60 2.51 -1.14 -8.83
N MET A 61 1.69 -1.33 -9.87
CA MET A 61 1.47 -0.29 -10.86
C MET A 61 0.56 0.77 -10.24
N THR A 62 1.06 2.00 -10.12
CA THR A 62 0.24 3.20 -9.95
C THR A 62 -0.61 3.34 -11.21
N SER A 63 -1.81 2.78 -11.18
CA SER A 63 -2.83 3.17 -12.14
C SER A 63 -3.20 4.62 -11.84
N ASP A 64 -3.28 5.42 -12.90
CA ASP A 64 -3.59 6.85 -12.92
C ASP A 64 -2.41 7.76 -12.59
N ARG A 65 -1.57 7.94 -13.62
CA ARG A 65 -0.94 9.24 -13.85
C ARG A 65 -2.05 10.28 -13.77
N PHE A 66 -1.90 11.19 -12.81
CA PHE A 66 -2.57 12.48 -12.71
C PHE A 66 -2.87 13.02 -14.11
N ASN A 67 -4.15 13.11 -14.46
CA ASN A 67 -4.66 13.89 -15.57
C ASN A 67 -5.67 14.87 -15.00
#